data_AF-A0A1V6MI06-F1
#
_entry.id   AF-A0A1V6MI06-F1
#
_cell.length_a   1.000
_cell.length_b   1.000
_cell.length_c   1.000
_cell.angle_alpha   90.00
_cell.angle_beta   90.00
_cell.angle_gamma   90.00
#
_symmetry.space_group_name_H-M   'P 1'
#
loop_
_entity.id
_entity.type
_entity.pdbx_description
1 polymer ?
#
loop_
_entity_poly.entity_id
_entity_poly.type
_entity_poly.pdbx_seq_one_letter_code
_entity_poly.pdbx_strand_id
1 'polypeptide(L)' 'MTRIGTDDFPAGLDHWTDRDWEDYRARIEHGEGSVSAIDAVQRRRRCLVQSEPPQGSAP' A
#
# COMPACT_ATOMS: atom_id res chain seq x y z
N MET A 1 -24.96 -8.43 2.38
CA MET A 1 -23.69 -8.36 3.16
C MET A 1 -22.54 -8.44 2.17
N THR A 2 -22.14 -7.28 1.66
CA THR A 2 -21.10 -7.17 0.63
C THR A 2 -19.75 -7.40 1.30
N ARG A 3 -19.06 -8.46 0.88
CA ARG A 3 -17.72 -8.84 1.37
C ARG A 3 -16.69 -7.87 0.77
N ILE A 4 -16.75 -6.61 1.19
CA ILE A 4 -15.72 -5.62 0.87
C ILE A 4 -14.48 -6.04 1.66
N GLY A 5 -13.42 -6.47 0.98
CA GLY A 5 -12.12 -6.62 1.63
C GLY A 5 -11.32 -7.88 1.31
N THR A 6 -11.73 -8.73 0.36
CA THR A 6 -10.87 -9.85 -0.07
C THR A 6 -10.67 -9.92 -1.58
N ASP A 7 -11.58 -9.34 -2.37
CA ASP A 7 -11.49 -9.36 -3.84
C ASP A 7 -10.49 -8.34 -4.41
N ASP A 8 -10.19 -7.28 -3.66
CA ASP A 8 -9.22 -6.23 -4.05
C ASP A 8 -7.78 -6.55 -3.62
N PHE A 9 -7.60 -7.61 -2.83
CA PHE A 9 -6.29 -7.99 -2.29
C PHE A 9 -5.27 -8.40 -3.38
N PRO A 10 -5.62 -9.15 -4.44
CA PRO A 10 -4.67 -9.40 -5.53
C PRO A 10 -4.43 -8.16 -6.41
N ALA A 11 -5.47 -7.37 -6.69
CA ALA A 11 -5.36 -6.18 -7.56
C ALA A 11 -4.52 -5.07 -6.91
N GLY A 12 -4.66 -4.88 -5.59
CA GLY A 12 -3.87 -3.90 -4.85
C GLY A 12 -2.37 -4.22 -4.80
N LEU A 13 -1.99 -5.50 -4.92
CA LEU A 13 -0.59 -5.96 -4.95
C LEU A 13 0.04 -5.84 -6.35
N ASP A 14 -0.76 -5.93 -7.42
CA ASP A 14 -0.27 -5.75 -8.80
C ASP A 14 0.34 -4.36 -9.02
N HIS A 15 -0.20 -3.35 -8.34
CA HIS A 15 0.27 -1.97 -8.40
C HIS A 15 1.46 -1.64 -7.48
N TRP A 16 2.06 -2.64 -6.83
CA TRP A 16 3.21 -2.43 -5.94
C TRP A 16 4.49 -2.22 -6.74
N THR A 17 5.24 -1.20 -6.35
CA THR A 17 6.59 -0.97 -6.89
C THR A 17 7.59 -1.94 -6.29
N ASP A 18 8.76 -2.08 -6.91
CA ASP A 18 9.85 -2.92 -6.39
C ASP A 18 10.19 -2.58 -4.93
N ARG A 19 10.18 -1.27 -4.60
CA ARG A 19 10.40 -0.77 -3.24
C ARG A 19 9.30 -1.16 -2.25
N ASP A 20 8.06 -1.27 -2.70
CA ASP A 20 6.94 -1.74 -1.85
C ASP A 20 7.11 -3.23 -1.53
N TRP A 21 7.59 -4.02 -2.50
CA TRP A 21 7.92 -5.43 -2.30
C TRP A 21 9.12 -5.65 -1.38
N GLU A 22 10.15 -4.80 -1.47
CA GLU A 22 11.29 -4.83 -0.55
C GLU A 22 10.86 -4.52 0.90
N ASP A 23 10.03 -3.49 1.10
CA ASP A 23 9.47 -3.14 2.41
C ASP A 23 8.64 -4.30 2.98
N TYR A 24 7.77 -4.90 2.16
CA TYR A 24 7.01 -6.08 2.55
C TYR A 24 7.91 -7.25 2.94
N ARG A 25 8.92 -7.61 2.13
CA ARG A 25 9.82 -8.72 2.45
C ARG A 25 10.58 -8.48 3.75
N ALA A 26 11.15 -7.29 3.93
CA ALA A 26 11.87 -6.96 5.15
C ALA A 26 10.98 -7.18 6.38
N ARG A 27 9.72 -6.75 6.33
CA ARG A 27 8.76 -6.94 7.43
C ARG A 27 8.44 -8.40 7.71
N ILE A 28 8.26 -9.21 6.66
CA ILE A 28 8.09 -10.66 6.81
C ILE A 28 9.33 -11.30 7.43
N GLU A 29 10.53 -10.90 7.01
CA GLU A 29 11.81 -11.37 7.58
C GLU A 29 11.98 -10.94 9.05
N HIS A 30 11.45 -9.79 9.43
CA HIS A 30 11.35 -9.33 10.82
C HIS A 30 10.29 -10.09 11.64
N GLY A 31 9.50 -10.97 11.03
CA GLY A 31 8.46 -11.75 11.68
C GLY A 31 7.12 -11.03 11.80
N GLU A 32 6.91 -9.92 11.09
CA GLU A 32 5.58 -9.32 10.99
C GLU A 32 4.62 -10.25 10.21
N GLY A 33 3.38 -10.34 10.68
CA GLY A 33 2.35 -11.10 9.97
C GLY A 33 2.01 -10.47 8.62
N SER A 34 1.73 -11.29 7.60
CA SER A 34 1.50 -10.82 6.23
C SER A 34 0.43 -9.74 6.09
N VAL A 35 -0.65 -9.84 6.87
CA VAL A 35 -1.73 -8.82 6.87
C VAL A 35 -1.22 -7.47 7.41
N SER A 36 -0.46 -7.48 8.50
CA SER A 36 0.13 -6.27 9.10
C SER A 36 1.15 -5.63 8.16
N ALA A 37 1.97 -6.44 7.49
CA ALA A 37 2.94 -5.95 6.51
C ALA A 37 2.25 -5.29 5.31
N ILE A 38 1.17 -5.89 4.79
CA ILE A 38 0.40 -5.35 3.67
C ILE A 38 -0.32 -4.05 4.06
N ASP A 39 -0.93 -3.98 5.24
CA ASP A 39 -1.54 -2.75 5.76
C ASP A 39 -0.50 -1.62 5.86
N ALA A 40 0.70 -1.90 6.38
CA ALA A 40 1.76 -0.92 6.52
C ALA A 40 2.22 -0.34 5.17
N VAL A 41 2.43 -1.20 4.16
CA VAL A 41 2.83 -0.78 2.82
C VAL A 41 1.71 0.04 2.15
N GLN A 42 0.46 -0.42 2.22
CA GLN A 42 -0.68 0.32 1.66
C GLN A 42 -0.88 1.68 2.35
N ARG A 43 -0.72 1.73 3.67
CA ARG A 43 -0.83 2.98 4.46
C ARG A 43 0.25 3.98 4.05
N ARG A 44 1.50 3.53 3.89
CA ARG A 44 2.60 4.35 3.40
C ARG A 44 2.30 4.92 2.01
N ARG A 45 1.82 4.07 1.09
CA ARG A 45 1.45 4.48 -0.27
C ARG A 45 0.34 5.52 -0.28
N ARG A 46 -0.67 5.37 0.58
CA ARG A 46 -1.74 6.36 0.77
C ARG A 46 -1.23 7.68 1.34
N CYS A 47 -0.23 7.67 2.21
CA CYS A 47 0.41 8.89 2.70
C CYS A 47 1.20 9.61 1.60
N LEU A 48 1.89 8.88 0.72
CA LEU A 48 2.63 9.44 -0.42
C LEU A 48 1.70 10.09 -1.44
N VAL A 49 0.63 9.39 -1.85
CA VAL A 49 -0.38 9.93 -2.79
C VAL A 49 -1.03 11.22 -2.26
N GLN A 50 -1.23 11.33 -0.95
CA GLN A 50 -1.81 12.54 -0.35
C GLN A 50 -0.78 13.65 -0.05
N SER A 51 0.52 13.36 -0.16
CA SER A 51 1.58 14.36 0.06
C SER A 51 2.02 15.06 -1.22
N GLU A 52 1.55 14.63 -2.40
CA GLU A 52 1.59 15.46 -3.60
C GLU A 52 0.55 16.59 -3.43
N PRO A 53 0.95 17.87 -3.31
CA PRO A 53 -0.02 18.95 -3.34
C PRO A 53 -0.74 18.89 -4.70
N PRO A 54 -2.05 19.19 -4.77
CA PRO A 54 -2.68 19.40 -6.06
C PRO A 54 -1.90 20.47 -6.79
N GLN A 55 -1.10 20.08 -7.80
CA GLN A 55 -0.52 21.03 -8.74
C GLN A 55 -1.66 21.59 -9.57
N GLY A 56 -2.31 22.60 -8.99
CA GLY A 56 -3.52 23.23 -9.48
C GLY A 56 -3.69 24.59 -8.81
N SER A 57 -2.70 25.47 -8.98
CA SER A 57 -2.87 26.91 -8.84
C SER A 57 -2.53 27.59 -10.16
N ALA A 58 -3.57 28.01 -10.87
CA ALA A 58 -3.71 29.29 -11.57
C ALA A 58 -5.08 29.27 -12.29
N PRO A 59 -5.91 30.30 -12.10
CA PRO A 59 -5.83 31.43 -13.03
C PRO A 59 -5.18 32.67 -12.43
#